data_AF-A0A502I3H1-F1
#
_entry.id   AF-A0A502I3H1-F1
#
_cell.length_a   1.000
_cell.length_b   1.000
_cell.length_c   1.000
_cell.angle_alpha   90.00
_cell.angle_beta   90.00
_cell.angle_gamma   90.00
#
_symmetry.space_group_name_H-M   'P 1'
#
loop_
_entity.id
_entity.type
_entity.pdbx_description
1 polymer ?
#
loop_
_entity_poly.entity_id
_entity_poly.type
_entity_poly.pdbx_seq_one_letter_code
_entity_poly.pdbx_strand_id
1 'polypeptide(L)'
;MKKPPVVTGRTDPVFDLLMKSPHKERLPDYLALLKPLDDQGRYLPFDELRYRWASGLDSRVCWALVKKARTAQYSCLLPLGEPAQWGNFVLTPLAQKAISAVDRQTTTAALEYMTSQIGERAHFSYLLNDLIEDEAISSSQLEGAATTTRVAKDMLKRHRLPRTPDERMVIGNYQMMNFAWEQRYELLSVELITAMHRVGVEGIDDAQYSPGEFRGNDDVVVQDGEGNTVHTPPPAAGLVSRLQVLSKWINQSHDDINREDYLHPLVKGIALHFALGYEHPFRDGNGRVARALFYWFMFKNDFSAFRYIAISVLLRNAPLKYGRSYLNTEADELDLTYFIDFQCSVILRAVSGFIEVYRNRLTQGAPVASSIMEAV
;
A
#
# COMPACT_ATOMS: atom_id res chain seq x y z
N MET A 1 6.24 -11.63 17.14
CA MET A 1 5.77 -10.25 17.40
C MET A 1 4.99 -10.23 18.70
N LYS A 2 5.26 -9.31 19.63
CA LYS A 2 4.48 -9.24 20.89
C LYS A 2 3.18 -8.48 20.67
N LYS A 3 2.04 -9.12 20.94
CA LYS A 3 0.72 -8.48 20.85
C LYS A 3 0.58 -7.36 21.90
N PRO A 4 -0.10 -6.26 21.56
CA PRO A 4 -0.43 -5.23 22.53
C PRO A 4 -1.27 -5.80 23.69
N PRO A 5 -1.14 -5.25 24.92
CA PRO A 5 -2.08 -5.52 25.99
C PRO A 5 -3.49 -5.14 25.57
N VAL A 6 -4.48 -5.95 25.96
CA VAL A 6 -5.89 -5.63 25.74
C VAL A 6 -6.27 -4.41 26.59
N VAL A 7 -6.75 -3.37 25.91
CA VAL A 7 -7.21 -2.10 26.51
C VAL A 7 -8.61 -1.81 25.96
N THR A 8 -9.51 -1.29 26.78
CA THR A 8 -10.90 -1.04 26.34
C THR A 8 -11.06 0.30 25.59
N GLY A 9 -10.03 0.70 24.85
CA GLY A 9 -10.01 1.93 24.05
C GLY A 9 -10.39 3.19 24.86
N ARG A 10 -11.47 3.87 24.48
CA ARG A 10 -11.92 5.12 25.15
C ARG A 10 -12.40 4.92 26.58
N THR A 11 -12.94 3.75 26.92
CA THR A 11 -13.52 3.45 28.24
C THR A 11 -12.52 2.85 29.21
N ASP A 12 -11.24 2.73 28.81
CA ASP A 12 -10.18 2.22 29.69
C ASP A 12 -10.02 3.14 30.92
N PRO A 13 -10.02 2.59 32.16
CA PRO A 13 -9.93 3.35 33.40
C PRO A 13 -8.48 3.85 33.68
N VAL A 14 -7.67 3.99 32.64
CA VAL A 14 -6.25 4.39 32.72
C VAL A 14 -6.04 5.63 33.59
N PHE A 15 -6.93 6.62 33.54
CA PHE A 15 -6.81 7.81 34.36
C PHE A 15 -7.05 7.54 35.86
N ASP A 16 -7.96 6.63 36.20
CA ASP A 16 -8.17 6.22 37.60
C ASP A 16 -6.97 5.44 38.13
N LEU A 17 -6.31 4.65 37.27
CA LEU A 17 -5.06 3.96 37.60
C LEU A 17 -3.91 4.95 37.80
N LEU A 18 -3.81 5.98 36.96
CA LEU A 18 -2.77 7.01 37.07
C LEU A 18 -2.83 7.80 38.39
N MET A 19 -4.02 7.94 38.99
CA MET A 19 -4.19 8.65 40.25
C MET A 19 -3.80 7.82 41.50
N LYS A 20 -3.41 6.55 41.32
CA LYS A 20 -3.01 5.64 42.41
C LYS A 20 -1.49 5.41 42.39
N SER A 21 -0.88 5.18 43.56
CA SER A 21 0.51 4.72 43.64
C SER A 21 0.64 3.30 43.05
N PRO A 22 1.77 2.96 42.38
CA PRO A 22 2.95 3.80 42.20
C PRO A 22 2.86 4.77 41.00
N HIS A 23 1.83 4.67 40.14
CA HIS A 23 1.75 5.46 38.90
C HIS A 23 1.71 6.97 39.14
N LYS A 24 1.01 7.41 40.20
CA LYS A 24 0.88 8.82 40.61
C LYS A 24 2.24 9.51 40.80
N GLU A 25 3.24 8.79 41.30
CA GLU A 25 4.58 9.34 41.59
C GLU A 25 5.35 9.67 40.31
N ARG A 26 4.94 9.10 39.18
CA ARG A 26 5.53 9.31 37.85
C ARG A 26 4.53 9.85 36.83
N LEU A 27 3.52 10.57 37.31
CA LEU A 27 2.43 11.09 36.48
C LEU A 27 2.91 11.90 35.27
N PRO A 28 3.92 12.80 35.35
CA PRO A 28 4.41 13.53 34.17
C PRO A 28 4.92 12.61 33.06
N ASP A 29 5.63 11.53 33.42
CA ASP A 29 6.19 10.59 32.47
C ASP A 29 5.10 9.80 31.74
N TYR A 30 4.02 9.44 32.44
CA TYR A 30 2.87 8.79 31.82
C TYR A 30 2.10 9.77 30.93
N LEU A 31 1.81 10.98 31.40
CA LEU A 31 1.05 11.96 30.61
C LEU A 31 1.79 12.38 29.33
N ALA A 32 3.12 12.35 29.33
CA ALA A 32 3.93 12.57 28.12
C ALA A 32 3.67 11.53 27.01
N LEU A 33 3.04 10.38 27.33
CA LEU A 33 2.68 9.33 26.39
C LEU A 33 1.25 9.46 25.84
N LEU A 34 0.46 10.44 26.29
CA LEU A 34 -0.88 10.72 25.77
C LEU A 34 -0.81 11.43 24.40
N LYS A 35 -0.15 10.78 23.44
CA LYS A 35 0.07 11.23 22.07
C LYS A 35 0.11 10.02 21.13
N PRO A 36 -0.34 10.15 19.87
CA PRO A 36 -0.43 9.00 18.97
C PRO A 36 0.92 8.55 18.40
N LEU A 37 1.89 9.47 18.31
CA LEU A 37 3.24 9.24 17.78
C LEU A 37 4.29 9.39 18.88
N ASP A 38 5.46 8.78 18.69
CA ASP A 38 6.60 9.04 19.55
C ASP A 38 7.21 10.44 19.32
N ASP A 39 8.21 10.81 20.12
CA ASP A 39 8.87 12.13 20.04
C ASP A 39 9.63 12.38 18.72
N GLN A 40 9.80 11.35 17.89
CA GLN A 40 10.40 11.47 16.56
C GLN A 40 9.34 11.48 15.45
N GLY A 41 8.05 11.56 15.81
CA GLY A 41 6.94 11.57 14.88
C GLY A 41 6.67 10.22 14.20
N ARG A 42 7.04 9.10 14.84
CA ARG A 42 6.84 7.74 14.30
C ARG A 42 5.60 7.09 14.91
N TYR A 43 4.76 6.48 14.07
CA TYR A 43 3.64 5.65 14.50
C TYR A 43 4.07 4.20 14.70
N LEU A 44 4.61 3.88 15.88
CA LEU A 44 5.23 2.57 16.15
C LEU A 44 4.24 1.57 16.77
N PRO A 45 4.35 0.27 16.44
CA PRO A 45 3.58 -0.78 17.09
C PRO A 45 4.03 -0.97 18.54
N PHE A 46 3.17 -1.54 19.38
CA PHE A 46 3.46 -1.78 20.81
C PHE A 46 4.81 -2.48 21.04
N ASP A 47 5.12 -3.52 20.24
CA ASP A 47 6.34 -4.29 20.35
C ASP A 47 7.60 -3.44 20.21
N GLU A 48 7.56 -2.35 19.44
CA GLU A 48 8.67 -1.42 19.30
C GLU A 48 8.61 -0.28 20.32
N LEU A 49 7.41 0.23 20.59
CA LEU A 49 7.22 1.39 21.45
C LEU A 49 7.57 1.10 22.91
N ARG A 50 7.29 -0.12 23.38
CA ARG A 50 7.52 -0.53 24.78
C ARG A 50 8.96 -0.42 25.26
N TYR A 51 9.93 -0.51 24.34
CA TYR A 51 11.36 -0.38 24.66
C TYR A 51 11.85 1.07 24.68
N ARG A 52 11.01 2.03 24.27
CA ARG A 52 11.33 3.46 24.19
C ARG A 52 10.81 4.25 25.39
N TRP A 53 9.98 3.64 26.22
CA TRP A 53 9.48 4.27 27.44
C TRP A 53 10.54 4.27 28.53
N ALA A 54 10.45 5.27 29.42
CA ALA A 54 11.35 5.37 30.55
C ALA A 54 11.30 4.10 31.42
N SER A 55 12.46 3.66 31.91
CA SER A 55 12.57 2.48 32.77
C SER A 55 11.66 2.59 34.00
N GLY A 56 11.05 1.49 34.43
CA GLY A 56 10.18 1.42 35.59
C GLY A 56 8.73 1.87 35.37
N LEU A 57 8.34 2.28 34.16
CA LEU A 57 6.94 2.52 33.84
C LEU A 57 6.19 1.21 33.54
N ASP A 58 4.91 1.15 33.95
CA ASP A 58 4.02 0.05 33.62
C ASP A 58 3.62 0.11 32.15
N SER A 59 4.09 -0.89 31.38
CA SER A 59 3.85 -0.98 29.95
C SER A 59 2.37 -1.04 29.56
N ARG A 60 1.49 -1.56 30.42
CA ARG A 60 0.05 -1.62 30.17
C ARG A 60 -0.57 -0.23 30.26
N VAL A 61 -0.20 0.53 31.30
CA VAL A 61 -0.66 1.92 31.48
C VAL A 61 -0.11 2.81 30.36
N CYS A 62 1.17 2.68 30.02
CA CYS A 62 1.78 3.38 28.89
C CYS A 62 1.04 3.12 27.57
N TRP A 63 0.75 1.84 27.29
CA TRP A 63 0.02 1.46 26.08
C TRP A 63 -1.41 2.00 26.06
N ALA A 64 -2.13 1.94 27.19
CA ALA A 64 -3.49 2.45 27.30
C ALA A 64 -3.56 3.97 27.01
N LEU A 65 -2.57 4.76 27.43
CA LEU A 65 -2.49 6.19 27.13
C LEU A 65 -2.26 6.45 25.64
N VAL A 66 -1.30 5.74 25.03
CA VAL A 66 -1.03 5.83 23.59
C VAL A 66 -2.27 5.45 22.79
N LYS A 67 -2.92 4.33 23.12
CA LYS A 67 -4.15 3.88 22.45
C LYS A 67 -5.29 4.87 22.63
N LYS A 68 -5.49 5.43 23.84
CA LYS A 68 -6.50 6.46 24.06
C LYS A 68 -6.25 7.68 23.16
N ALA A 69 -5.01 8.12 23.01
CA ALA A 69 -4.64 9.23 22.12
C ALA A 69 -4.91 8.89 20.64
N ARG A 70 -4.60 7.67 20.19
CA ARG A 70 -4.86 7.19 18.82
C ARG A 70 -6.35 7.08 18.53
N THR A 71 -7.12 6.43 19.40
CA THR A 71 -8.58 6.25 19.24
C THR A 71 -9.36 7.56 19.32
N ALA A 72 -8.81 8.60 19.95
CA ALA A 72 -9.39 9.94 19.91
C ALA A 72 -9.27 10.59 18.53
N GLN A 73 -8.31 10.17 17.70
CA GLN A 73 -8.00 10.74 16.38
C GLN A 73 -8.31 9.81 15.21
N TYR A 74 -8.88 8.63 15.46
CA TYR A 74 -9.22 7.70 14.38
C TYR A 74 -10.27 8.29 13.45
N SER A 75 -9.94 8.27 12.15
CA SER A 75 -10.89 8.27 11.05
C SER A 75 -11.30 6.83 10.77
N CYS A 76 -12.61 6.61 10.69
CA CYS A 76 -13.17 5.30 10.36
C CYS A 76 -13.06 5.08 8.84
N LEU A 77 -12.56 3.91 8.41
CA LEU A 77 -12.42 3.57 7.00
C LEU A 77 -13.56 2.65 6.56
N LEU A 78 -13.37 1.34 6.64
CA LEU A 78 -14.32 0.33 6.19
C LEU A 78 -14.36 -0.87 7.15
N PRO A 79 -15.48 -1.60 7.22
CA PRO A 79 -15.54 -2.87 7.95
C PRO A 79 -14.86 -3.97 7.14
N LEU A 80 -14.08 -4.83 7.80
CA LEU A 80 -13.36 -5.96 7.21
C LEU A 80 -13.55 -7.22 8.04
N GLY A 81 -13.46 -8.38 7.38
CA GLY A 81 -13.48 -9.69 8.02
C GLY A 81 -14.82 -10.14 8.58
N GLU A 82 -14.77 -11.25 9.32
CA GLU A 82 -15.90 -11.89 9.99
C GLU A 82 -15.42 -12.45 11.34
N PRO A 83 -15.95 -11.98 12.49
CA PRO A 83 -16.93 -10.90 12.59
C PRO A 83 -16.37 -9.57 12.07
N ALA A 84 -17.26 -8.73 11.52
CA ALA A 84 -16.86 -7.46 10.93
C ALA A 84 -16.22 -6.53 11.97
N GLN A 85 -15.02 -6.06 11.67
CA GLN A 85 -14.29 -5.08 12.47
C GLN A 85 -13.96 -3.84 11.62
N TRP A 86 -14.15 -2.66 12.20
CA TRP A 86 -13.84 -1.41 11.52
C TRP A 86 -12.34 -1.19 11.43
N GLY A 87 -11.84 -1.00 10.21
CA GLY A 87 -10.50 -0.47 9.96
C GLY A 87 -10.45 1.01 10.32
N ASN A 88 -9.40 1.42 11.04
CA ASN A 88 -9.22 2.78 11.52
C ASN A 88 -7.87 3.35 11.07
N PHE A 89 -7.77 4.68 11.01
CA PHE A 89 -6.55 5.38 10.60
C PHE A 89 -6.35 6.69 11.36
N VAL A 90 -5.10 7.02 11.68
CA VAL A 90 -4.67 8.36 12.13
C VAL A 90 -3.88 9.02 11.02
N LEU A 91 -4.25 10.24 10.61
CA LEU A 91 -3.48 11.01 9.64
C LEU A 91 -2.14 11.47 10.24
N THR A 92 -1.07 10.75 9.91
CA THR A 92 0.29 11.03 10.43
C THR A 92 1.01 12.11 9.62
N PRO A 93 2.07 12.74 10.16
CA PRO A 93 2.93 13.63 9.39
C PRO A 93 3.59 12.97 8.18
N LEU A 94 3.85 11.65 8.24
CA LEU A 94 4.41 10.90 7.11
C LEU A 94 3.37 10.73 6.00
N ALA A 95 2.14 10.36 6.35
CA ALA A 95 1.03 10.28 5.40
C ALA A 95 0.77 11.65 4.75
N GLN A 96 0.78 12.74 5.52
CA GLN A 96 0.65 14.11 4.99
C GLN A 96 1.74 14.47 3.97
N LYS A 97 3.00 14.11 4.24
CA LYS A 97 4.11 14.31 3.29
C LYS A 97 3.90 13.53 2.00
N ALA A 98 3.46 12.27 2.11
CA ALA A 98 3.19 11.43 0.94
C ALA A 98 2.02 11.98 0.10
N ILE A 99 0.93 12.39 0.75
CA ILE A 99 -0.22 13.06 0.09
C ILE A 99 0.27 14.29 -0.68
N SER A 100 1.00 15.20 -0.02
CA SER A 100 1.50 16.42 -0.67
C SER A 100 2.42 16.14 -1.85
N ALA A 101 3.29 15.13 -1.76
CA ALA A 101 4.15 14.73 -2.86
C ALA A 101 3.35 14.18 -4.05
N VAL A 102 2.37 13.30 -3.78
CA VAL A 102 1.47 12.70 -4.77
C VAL A 102 0.68 13.80 -5.51
N ASP A 103 0.00 14.68 -4.79
CA ASP A 103 -0.81 15.75 -5.41
C ASP A 103 0.00 16.67 -6.32
N ARG A 104 1.24 16.95 -5.93
CA ARG A 104 2.11 17.88 -6.66
C ARG A 104 2.79 17.25 -7.87
N GLN A 105 2.95 15.94 -7.89
CA GLN A 105 3.90 15.28 -8.80
C GLN A 105 3.29 14.18 -9.64
N THR A 106 2.14 13.61 -9.25
CA THR A 106 1.62 12.40 -9.89
C THR A 106 0.28 12.57 -10.61
N THR A 107 -0.31 13.76 -10.58
CA THR A 107 -1.55 14.05 -11.30
C THR A 107 -1.36 13.95 -12.81
N THR A 108 -2.45 13.72 -13.55
CA THR A 108 -2.46 13.75 -15.02
C THR A 108 -1.89 15.08 -15.54
N ALA A 109 -2.29 16.22 -14.95
CA ALA A 109 -1.77 17.53 -15.30
C ALA A 109 -0.26 17.67 -15.04
N ALA A 110 0.24 17.19 -13.90
CA ALA A 110 1.67 17.20 -13.61
C ALA A 110 2.46 16.36 -14.63
N LEU A 111 1.94 15.17 -14.98
CA LEU A 111 2.56 14.28 -15.96
C LEU A 111 2.56 14.90 -17.37
N GLU A 112 1.46 15.50 -17.81
CA GLU A 112 1.36 16.19 -19.10
C GLU A 112 2.33 17.37 -19.16
N TYR A 113 2.40 18.18 -18.09
CA TYR A 113 3.37 19.23 -17.96
C TYR A 113 4.80 18.70 -18.10
N MET A 114 5.18 17.68 -17.31
CA MET A 114 6.51 17.07 -17.38
C MET A 114 6.84 16.57 -18.79
N THR A 115 5.90 15.89 -19.43
CA THR A 115 6.06 15.36 -20.80
C THR A 115 6.22 16.48 -21.83
N SER A 116 5.52 17.61 -21.66
CA SER A 116 5.64 18.78 -22.55
C SER A 116 7.02 19.44 -22.51
N GLN A 117 7.73 19.34 -21.37
CA GLN A 117 9.06 19.94 -21.21
C GLN A 117 10.17 19.10 -21.86
N ILE A 118 9.90 17.83 -22.16
CA ILE A 118 10.88 16.94 -22.80
C ILE A 118 10.68 17.02 -24.31
N GLY A 119 11.60 17.72 -25.00
CA GLY A 119 11.55 17.96 -26.44
C GLY A 119 11.50 16.66 -27.29
N GLU A 120 12.11 15.58 -26.80
CA GLU A 120 12.05 14.25 -27.42
C GLU A 120 10.99 13.35 -26.76
N ARG A 121 9.72 13.59 -27.07
CA ARG A 121 8.59 12.81 -26.51
C ARG A 121 8.76 11.30 -26.64
N ALA A 122 9.31 10.81 -27.75
CA ALA A 122 9.48 9.38 -28.03
C ALA A 122 10.45 8.69 -27.06
N HIS A 123 11.55 9.35 -26.66
CA HIS A 123 12.53 8.79 -25.74
C HIS A 123 12.03 8.76 -24.29
N PHE A 124 11.26 9.78 -23.90
CA PHE A 124 10.59 9.76 -22.60
C PHE A 124 9.54 8.65 -22.53
N SER A 125 8.73 8.46 -23.57
CA SER A 125 7.78 7.34 -23.64
C SER A 125 8.45 5.98 -23.49
N TYR A 126 9.65 5.78 -24.05
CA TYR A 126 10.41 4.53 -23.85
C TYR A 126 10.82 4.33 -22.38
N LEU A 127 11.34 5.36 -21.73
CA LEU A 127 11.73 5.32 -20.32
C LEU A 127 10.52 5.05 -19.40
N LEU A 128 9.38 5.62 -19.74
CA LEU A 128 8.13 5.40 -19.03
C LEU A 128 7.65 3.95 -19.19
N ASN A 129 7.80 3.35 -20.37
CA ASN A 129 7.51 1.93 -20.59
C ASN A 129 8.42 1.01 -19.76
N ASP A 130 9.71 1.36 -19.62
CA ASP A 130 10.63 0.61 -18.74
C ASP A 130 10.14 0.53 -17.29
N LEU A 131 9.45 1.57 -16.81
CA LEU A 131 8.91 1.61 -15.43
C LEU A 131 7.64 0.75 -15.28
N ILE A 132 6.83 0.62 -16.33
CA ILE A 132 5.70 -0.33 -16.37
C ILE A 132 6.25 -1.76 -16.29
N GLU A 133 7.30 -2.06 -17.05
CA GLU A 133 7.96 -3.37 -17.02
C GLU A 133 8.55 -3.66 -15.64
N ASP A 134 9.23 -2.69 -15.02
CA ASP A 134 9.84 -2.85 -13.69
C ASP A 134 8.81 -3.15 -12.60
N GLU A 135 7.63 -2.53 -12.67
CA GLU A 135 6.52 -2.82 -11.77
C GLU A 135 6.01 -4.25 -11.99
N ALA A 136 5.75 -4.63 -13.24
CA ALA A 136 5.26 -5.96 -13.58
C ALA A 136 6.20 -7.06 -13.09
N ILE A 137 7.49 -6.89 -13.33
CA ILE A 137 8.56 -7.83 -12.94
C ILE A 137 8.70 -7.89 -11.42
N SER A 138 8.81 -6.74 -10.75
CA SER A 138 9.10 -6.70 -9.31
C SER A 138 7.93 -7.19 -8.48
N SER A 139 6.70 -6.92 -8.91
CA SER A 139 5.49 -7.45 -8.26
C SER A 139 5.39 -8.96 -8.40
N SER A 140 5.75 -9.55 -9.54
CA SER A 140 5.76 -11.02 -9.70
C SER A 140 6.89 -11.69 -8.93
N GLN A 141 8.08 -11.08 -8.88
CA GLN A 141 9.20 -11.58 -8.08
C GLN A 141 8.92 -11.52 -6.58
N LEU A 142 8.16 -10.53 -6.12
CA LEU A 142 7.71 -10.44 -4.73
C LEU A 142 6.82 -11.64 -4.34
N GLU A 143 6.07 -12.21 -5.29
CA GLU A 143 5.29 -13.45 -5.11
C GLU A 143 6.09 -14.72 -5.44
N GLY A 144 7.42 -14.63 -5.59
CA GLY A 144 8.29 -15.80 -5.76
C GLY A 144 8.67 -16.16 -7.19
N ALA A 145 8.29 -15.38 -8.21
CA ALA A 145 8.70 -15.66 -9.59
C ALA A 145 10.23 -15.68 -9.74
N ALA A 146 10.79 -16.85 -10.04
CA ALA A 146 12.23 -17.09 -10.10
C ALA A 146 12.85 -16.70 -11.46
N THR A 147 12.62 -15.46 -11.91
CA THR A 147 13.19 -14.92 -13.15
C THR A 147 14.05 -13.69 -12.90
N THR A 148 15.17 -13.56 -13.61
CA THR A 148 16.02 -12.36 -13.51
C THR A 148 15.37 -11.18 -14.21
N THR A 149 15.52 -9.98 -13.67
CA THR A 149 14.99 -8.75 -14.29
C THR A 149 15.46 -8.58 -15.73
N ARG A 150 16.70 -8.98 -16.05
CA ARG A 150 17.23 -8.94 -17.42
C ARG A 150 16.45 -9.85 -18.38
N VAL A 151 16.21 -11.11 -17.99
CA VAL A 151 15.46 -12.08 -18.82
C VAL A 151 14.00 -11.65 -18.97
N ALA A 152 13.40 -11.15 -17.88
CA ALA A 152 12.03 -10.70 -17.87
C ALA A 152 11.82 -9.44 -18.74
N LYS A 153 12.70 -8.43 -18.65
CA LYS A 153 12.68 -7.26 -19.55
C LYS A 153 12.88 -7.66 -21.00
N ASP A 154 13.83 -8.54 -21.28
CA ASP A 154 14.09 -9.01 -22.64
C ASP A 154 12.85 -9.66 -23.27
N MET A 155 12.16 -10.49 -22.47
CA MET A 155 10.92 -11.14 -22.87
C MET A 155 9.81 -10.13 -23.20
N LEU A 156 9.59 -9.14 -22.33
CA LEU A 156 8.56 -8.11 -22.52
C LEU A 156 8.87 -7.25 -23.75
N LYS A 157 10.11 -6.74 -23.87
CA LYS A 157 10.54 -5.85 -24.96
C LYS A 157 10.52 -6.52 -26.34
N ARG A 158 10.82 -7.82 -26.41
CA ARG A 158 10.83 -8.58 -27.67
C ARG A 158 9.51 -9.28 -27.96
N HIS A 159 8.48 -9.09 -27.12
CA HIS A 159 7.22 -9.81 -27.19
C HIS A 159 7.40 -11.33 -27.34
N ARG A 160 8.42 -11.88 -26.66
CA ARG A 160 8.72 -13.30 -26.69
C ARG A 160 7.70 -14.04 -25.82
N LEU A 161 7.21 -15.18 -26.30
CA LEU A 161 6.33 -16.05 -25.51
C LEU A 161 7.03 -16.56 -24.23
N PRO A 162 6.30 -16.66 -23.09
CA PRO A 162 6.84 -17.18 -21.85
C PRO A 162 7.10 -18.68 -21.95
N ARG A 163 8.18 -19.15 -21.32
CA ARG A 163 8.63 -20.54 -21.37
C ARG A 163 8.43 -21.27 -20.05
N THR A 164 8.37 -20.55 -18.94
CA THR A 164 8.24 -21.10 -17.58
C THR A 164 7.03 -20.49 -16.87
N PRO A 165 6.49 -21.14 -15.82
CA PRO A 165 5.47 -20.54 -14.97
C PRO A 165 5.89 -19.17 -14.43
N ASP A 166 7.15 -18.98 -14.02
CA ASP A 166 7.67 -17.68 -13.55
C ASP A 166 7.61 -16.59 -14.62
N GLU A 167 7.94 -16.93 -15.88
CA GLU A 167 7.81 -16.00 -17.00
C GLU A 167 6.34 -15.67 -17.29
N ARG A 168 5.44 -16.65 -17.14
CA ARG A 168 3.98 -16.42 -17.25
C ARG A 168 3.48 -15.52 -16.11
N MET A 169 3.99 -15.67 -14.88
CA MET A 169 3.68 -14.75 -13.78
C MET A 169 4.05 -13.30 -14.11
N VAL A 170 5.20 -13.07 -14.76
CA VAL A 170 5.60 -11.72 -15.18
C VAL A 170 4.69 -11.19 -16.29
N ILE A 171 4.44 -11.96 -17.34
CA ILE A 171 3.58 -11.52 -18.45
C ILE A 171 2.15 -11.28 -17.97
N GLY A 172 1.60 -12.19 -17.17
CA GLY A 172 0.27 -12.05 -16.59
C GLY A 172 0.18 -10.78 -15.76
N ASN A 173 1.17 -10.49 -14.91
CA ASN A 173 1.15 -9.26 -14.13
C ASN A 173 1.32 -8.00 -15.00
N TYR A 174 2.09 -8.05 -16.09
CA TYR A 174 2.16 -6.97 -17.08
C TYR A 174 0.81 -6.74 -17.78
N GLN A 175 0.09 -7.81 -18.15
CA GLN A 175 -1.26 -7.73 -18.69
C GLN A 175 -2.25 -7.17 -17.68
N MET A 176 -2.17 -7.60 -16.41
CA MET A 176 -3.00 -7.10 -15.31
C MET A 176 -2.83 -5.58 -15.11
N MET A 177 -1.60 -5.06 -15.20
CA MET A 177 -1.32 -3.63 -15.09
C MET A 177 -1.88 -2.83 -16.28
N ASN A 178 -1.84 -3.38 -17.49
CA ASN A 178 -2.46 -2.75 -18.66
C ASN A 178 -3.99 -2.77 -18.54
N PHE A 179 -4.56 -3.90 -18.11
CA PHE A 179 -5.99 -4.02 -17.84
C PHE A 179 -6.47 -3.02 -16.77
N ALA A 180 -5.71 -2.86 -15.67
CA ALA A 180 -5.97 -1.85 -14.65
C ALA A 180 -6.01 -0.42 -15.22
N TRP A 181 -5.14 -0.11 -16.20
CA TRP A 181 -5.20 1.17 -16.89
C TRP A 181 -6.42 1.29 -17.80
N GLU A 182 -6.69 0.28 -18.63
CA GLU A 182 -7.81 0.29 -19.58
C GLU A 182 -9.17 0.41 -18.86
N GLN A 183 -9.34 -0.28 -17.73
CA GLN A 183 -10.57 -0.30 -16.94
C GLN A 183 -10.64 0.81 -15.87
N ARG A 184 -9.73 1.79 -15.87
CA ARG A 184 -9.66 2.84 -14.82
C ARG A 184 -10.94 3.67 -14.67
N TYR A 185 -11.76 3.76 -15.71
CA TYR A 185 -13.01 4.53 -15.67
C TYR A 185 -14.19 3.75 -15.06
N GLU A 186 -14.10 2.41 -15.03
CA GLU A 186 -15.14 1.56 -14.48
C GLU A 186 -15.29 1.72 -12.97
N LEU A 187 -16.45 1.37 -12.42
CA LEU A 187 -16.63 1.26 -10.97
C LEU A 187 -15.99 -0.03 -10.46
N LEU A 188 -15.54 -0.05 -9.20
CA LEU A 188 -15.10 -1.31 -8.59
C LEU A 188 -16.31 -2.23 -8.46
N SER A 189 -16.16 -3.46 -8.91
CA SER A 189 -17.14 -4.52 -8.72
C SER A 189 -16.44 -5.85 -8.46
N VAL A 190 -17.20 -6.82 -8.00
CA VAL A 190 -16.73 -8.20 -7.84
C VAL A 190 -16.25 -8.75 -9.19
N GLU A 191 -16.95 -8.42 -10.28
CA GLU A 191 -16.61 -8.83 -11.65
C GLU A 191 -15.31 -8.18 -12.13
N LEU A 192 -15.07 -6.92 -11.79
CA LEU A 192 -13.79 -6.27 -12.12
C LEU A 192 -12.63 -6.92 -11.35
N ILE A 193 -12.85 -7.26 -10.07
CA ILE A 193 -11.84 -7.94 -9.23
C ILE A 193 -11.52 -9.34 -9.81
N THR A 194 -12.53 -10.12 -10.20
CA THR A 194 -12.31 -11.45 -10.81
C THR A 194 -11.72 -11.36 -12.21
N ALA A 195 -12.11 -10.39 -13.03
CA ALA A 195 -11.53 -10.15 -14.35
C ALA A 195 -10.05 -9.76 -14.25
N MET A 196 -9.70 -8.87 -13.32
CA MET A 196 -8.31 -8.49 -13.07
C MET A 196 -7.47 -9.68 -12.63
N HIS A 197 -8.01 -10.53 -11.73
CA HIS A 197 -7.36 -11.79 -11.35
C HIS A 197 -7.14 -12.70 -12.56
N ARG A 198 -8.21 -13.00 -13.33
CA ARG A 198 -8.14 -13.89 -14.51
C ARG A 198 -7.06 -13.44 -15.49
N VAL A 199 -7.09 -12.18 -15.92
CA VAL A 199 -6.12 -11.63 -16.87
C VAL A 199 -4.67 -11.82 -16.41
N GLY A 200 -4.41 -11.75 -15.11
CA GLY A 200 -3.06 -11.84 -14.60
C GLY A 200 -2.56 -13.22 -14.20
N VAL A 201 -3.43 -14.24 -14.16
CA VAL A 201 -3.05 -15.59 -13.73
C VAL A 201 -3.39 -16.70 -14.72
N GLU A 202 -4.24 -16.45 -15.70
CA GLU A 202 -4.62 -17.43 -16.72
C GLU A 202 -3.40 -17.96 -17.48
N GLY A 203 -3.33 -19.28 -17.59
CA GLY A 203 -2.25 -19.99 -18.25
C GLY A 203 -0.97 -20.17 -17.41
N ILE A 204 -0.90 -19.67 -16.16
CA ILE A 204 0.23 -19.94 -15.25
C ILE A 204 0.18 -21.39 -14.77
N ASP A 205 -0.86 -21.70 -14.01
CA ASP A 205 -1.27 -23.03 -13.54
C ASP A 205 -2.76 -22.94 -13.17
N ASP A 206 -3.65 -23.15 -14.13
CA ASP A 206 -5.08 -22.89 -13.94
C ASP A 206 -5.71 -23.79 -12.87
N ALA A 207 -5.12 -24.96 -12.61
CA ALA A 207 -5.58 -25.88 -11.57
C ALA A 207 -5.25 -25.34 -10.16
N GLN A 208 -4.07 -24.71 -10.00
CA GLN A 208 -3.67 -24.04 -8.76
C GLN A 208 -4.40 -22.72 -8.56
N TYR A 209 -4.41 -21.86 -9.58
CA TYR A 209 -4.86 -20.47 -9.48
C TYR A 209 -6.39 -20.31 -9.56
N SER A 210 -7.08 -21.19 -10.28
CA SER A 210 -8.52 -21.05 -10.59
C SER A 210 -8.86 -19.65 -11.14
N PRO A 211 -8.41 -19.31 -12.36
CA PRO A 211 -8.42 -17.93 -12.87
C PRO A 211 -9.80 -17.23 -12.83
N GLY A 212 -9.87 -16.16 -12.05
CA GLY A 212 -11.09 -15.37 -11.83
C GLY A 212 -12.15 -16.03 -10.95
N GLU A 213 -11.83 -17.10 -10.24
CA GLU A 213 -12.76 -17.75 -9.30
C GLU A 213 -12.34 -17.49 -7.86
N PHE A 214 -13.29 -17.09 -7.02
CA PHE A 214 -13.03 -16.98 -5.58
C PHE A 214 -12.87 -18.35 -4.93
N ARG A 215 -12.10 -18.40 -3.86
CA ARG A 215 -11.95 -19.62 -3.07
C ARG A 215 -13.30 -20.05 -2.48
N GLY A 216 -13.58 -21.36 -2.57
CA GLY A 216 -14.79 -21.96 -2.02
C GLY A 216 -14.65 -22.48 -0.58
N ASN A 217 -13.44 -22.43 -0.01
CA ASN A 217 -13.13 -22.98 1.31
C ASN A 217 -12.03 -22.16 2.03
N ASP A 218 -11.71 -22.58 3.25
CA ASP A 218 -10.78 -21.89 4.17
C ASP A 218 -9.37 -22.50 4.20
N ASP A 219 -9.01 -23.29 3.18
CA ASP A 219 -7.70 -23.95 3.10
C ASP A 219 -6.57 -22.98 2.72
N VAL A 220 -6.92 -21.77 2.27
CA VAL A 220 -5.96 -20.74 1.84
C VAL A 220 -5.45 -19.97 3.05
N VAL A 221 -4.13 -19.93 3.21
CA VAL A 221 -3.44 -19.20 4.28
C VAL A 221 -2.27 -18.40 3.71
N VAL A 222 -1.89 -17.32 4.39
CA VAL A 222 -0.67 -16.59 4.06
C VAL A 222 0.47 -17.13 4.91
N GLN A 223 1.55 -17.55 4.27
CA GLN A 223 2.73 -18.11 4.91
C GLN A 223 3.95 -17.18 4.77
N ASP A 224 4.88 -17.27 5.72
CA ASP A 224 6.20 -16.67 5.57
C ASP A 224 7.14 -17.56 4.74
N GLY A 225 8.38 -17.10 4.55
CA GLY A 225 9.40 -17.85 3.79
C GLY A 225 9.86 -19.16 4.45
N GLU A 226 9.46 -19.42 5.70
CA GLU A 226 9.74 -20.67 6.42
C GLU A 226 8.53 -21.62 6.39
N GLY A 227 7.41 -21.21 5.77
CA GLY A 227 6.17 -21.98 5.69
C GLY A 227 5.27 -21.84 6.92
N ASN A 228 5.57 -20.93 7.85
CA ASN A 228 4.69 -20.68 8.99
C ASN A 228 3.49 -19.86 8.55
N THR A 229 2.28 -20.26 8.95
CA THR A 229 1.08 -19.44 8.75
C THR A 229 1.19 -18.14 9.55
N VAL A 230 1.26 -17.03 8.84
CA VAL A 230 1.33 -15.68 9.44
C VAL A 230 -0.02 -14.97 9.45
N HIS A 231 -0.92 -15.33 8.53
CA HIS A 231 -2.28 -14.80 8.49
C HIS A 231 -3.26 -15.88 8.00
N THR A 232 -4.40 -15.95 8.68
CA THR A 232 -5.54 -16.77 8.29
C THR A 232 -6.64 -15.81 7.82
N PRO A 233 -7.01 -15.83 6.53
CA PRO A 233 -8.05 -14.96 5.99
C PRO A 233 -9.41 -15.17 6.69
N PRO A 234 -10.30 -14.18 6.63
CA PRO A 234 -11.71 -14.37 7.02
C PRO A 234 -12.35 -15.56 6.29
N PRO A 235 -13.41 -16.19 6.80
CA PRO A 235 -14.04 -17.36 6.16
C PRO A 235 -14.50 -17.09 4.70
N ALA A 236 -14.41 -18.10 3.84
CA ALA A 236 -14.90 -18.07 2.46
C ALA A 236 -16.41 -17.84 2.42
N ALA A 237 -17.13 -18.36 3.40
CA ALA A 237 -18.53 -18.04 3.63
C ALA A 237 -18.69 -16.50 3.78
N GLY A 238 -19.55 -15.91 2.96
CA GLY A 238 -19.79 -14.47 2.96
C GLY A 238 -18.75 -13.62 2.22
N LEU A 239 -17.67 -14.21 1.66
CA LEU A 239 -16.60 -13.49 0.97
C LEU A 239 -17.12 -12.54 -0.12
N VAL A 240 -18.00 -13.02 -1.01
CA VAL A 240 -18.58 -12.21 -2.09
C VAL A 240 -19.35 -11.01 -1.51
N SER A 241 -20.09 -11.20 -0.41
CA SER A 241 -20.81 -10.11 0.24
C SER A 241 -19.86 -9.06 0.83
N ARG A 242 -18.76 -9.49 1.48
CA ARG A 242 -17.74 -8.57 1.99
C ARG A 242 -17.04 -7.81 0.86
N LEU A 243 -16.76 -8.45 -0.26
CA LEU A 243 -16.20 -7.78 -1.45
C LEU A 243 -17.20 -6.81 -2.11
N GLN A 244 -18.50 -7.08 -2.06
CA GLN A 244 -19.54 -6.13 -2.49
C GLN A 244 -19.59 -4.90 -1.57
N VAL A 245 -19.46 -5.09 -0.25
CA VAL A 245 -19.37 -3.98 0.71
C VAL A 245 -18.12 -3.13 0.46
N LEU A 246 -16.96 -3.78 0.25
CA LEU A 246 -15.73 -3.12 -0.14
C LEU A 246 -15.91 -2.31 -1.44
N SER A 247 -16.48 -2.94 -2.47
CA SER A 247 -16.72 -2.30 -3.77
C SER A 247 -17.61 -1.07 -3.64
N LYS A 248 -18.70 -1.17 -2.86
CA LYS A 248 -19.58 -0.04 -2.56
C LYS A 248 -18.83 1.10 -1.85
N TRP A 249 -18.02 0.78 -0.84
CA TRP A 249 -17.23 1.79 -0.12
C TRP A 249 -16.21 2.47 -1.03
N ILE A 250 -15.53 1.73 -1.91
CA ILE A 250 -14.57 2.28 -2.87
C ILE A 250 -15.23 3.25 -3.84
N ASN A 251 -16.42 2.92 -4.33
CA ASN A 251 -17.17 3.74 -5.29
C ASN A 251 -17.81 5.00 -4.66
N GLN A 252 -17.82 5.15 -3.33
CA GLN A 252 -18.27 6.39 -2.69
C GLN A 252 -17.24 7.53 -2.92
N SER A 253 -17.70 8.72 -3.29
CA SER A 253 -16.84 9.91 -3.29
C SER A 253 -16.66 10.40 -1.85
N HIS A 254 -15.46 10.19 -1.30
CA HIS A 254 -15.02 10.73 0.00
C HIS A 254 -14.10 11.95 -0.20
N ASP A 255 -13.82 12.34 -1.43
CA ASP A 255 -12.91 13.42 -1.80
C ASP A 255 -13.64 14.75 -2.10
N ASP A 256 -14.97 14.78 -1.93
CA ASP A 256 -15.74 16.02 -1.98
C ASP A 256 -15.39 16.91 -0.79
N ILE A 257 -14.98 18.15 -1.09
CA ILE A 257 -14.53 19.17 -0.13
C ILE A 257 -15.58 19.55 0.93
N ASN A 258 -16.86 19.26 0.69
CA ASN A 258 -17.95 19.61 1.61
C ASN A 258 -18.28 18.48 2.59
N ARG A 259 -17.60 17.33 2.50
CA ARG A 259 -17.85 16.18 3.35
C ARG A 259 -17.06 16.25 4.65
N GLU A 260 -17.74 15.92 5.75
CA GLU A 260 -17.11 15.81 7.08
C GLU A 260 -16.21 14.57 7.19
N ASP A 261 -16.50 13.52 6.43
CA ASP A 261 -15.74 12.27 6.35
C ASP A 261 -14.75 12.25 5.18
N TYR A 262 -14.17 13.41 4.85
CA TYR A 262 -13.20 13.53 3.77
C TYR A 262 -12.07 12.50 3.90
N LEU A 263 -11.78 11.77 2.82
CA LEU A 263 -10.71 10.80 2.74
C LEU A 263 -9.94 10.94 1.44
N HIS A 264 -8.65 11.24 1.56
CA HIS A 264 -7.77 11.43 0.41
C HIS A 264 -7.68 10.14 -0.45
N PRO A 265 -7.74 10.22 -1.79
CA PRO A 265 -7.68 9.05 -2.67
C PRO A 265 -6.46 8.15 -2.43
N LEU A 266 -5.29 8.72 -2.15
CA LEU A 266 -4.09 7.94 -1.80
C LEU A 266 -4.33 6.99 -0.61
N VAL A 267 -4.93 7.50 0.48
CA VAL A 267 -5.20 6.71 1.69
C VAL A 267 -6.24 5.64 1.37
N LYS A 268 -7.27 6.01 0.60
CA LYS A 268 -8.34 5.10 0.19
C LYS A 268 -7.84 3.96 -0.70
N GLY A 269 -6.94 4.25 -1.65
CA GLY A 269 -6.29 3.25 -2.48
C GLY A 269 -5.38 2.31 -1.67
N ILE A 270 -4.67 2.84 -0.67
CA ILE A 270 -3.87 1.99 0.24
C ILE A 270 -4.78 1.10 1.09
N ALA A 271 -5.92 1.60 1.56
CA ALA A 271 -6.89 0.79 2.27
C ALA A 271 -7.48 -0.32 1.39
N LEU A 272 -7.72 -0.05 0.09
CA LEU A 272 -8.13 -1.07 -0.89
C LEU A 272 -7.09 -2.19 -1.01
N HIS A 273 -5.82 -1.83 -1.14
CA HIS A 273 -4.70 -2.78 -1.17
C HIS A 273 -4.69 -3.66 0.09
N PHE A 274 -4.80 -3.06 1.27
CA PHE A 274 -4.87 -3.81 2.52
C PHE A 274 -6.06 -4.78 2.51
N ALA A 275 -7.26 -4.27 2.18
CA ALA A 275 -8.50 -5.03 2.21
C ALA A 275 -8.45 -6.29 1.34
N LEU A 276 -7.90 -6.20 0.12
CA LEU A 276 -7.76 -7.39 -0.73
C LEU A 276 -6.73 -8.38 -0.21
N GLY A 277 -5.60 -7.89 0.32
CA GLY A 277 -4.60 -8.76 0.93
C GLY A 277 -5.13 -9.51 2.15
N TYR A 278 -5.99 -8.84 2.94
CA TYR A 278 -6.61 -9.37 4.16
C TYR A 278 -7.77 -10.33 3.88
N GLU A 279 -8.69 -10.00 2.97
CA GLU A 279 -9.80 -10.90 2.60
C GLU A 279 -9.29 -12.14 1.84
N HIS A 280 -8.17 -11.98 1.13
CA HIS A 280 -7.46 -13.03 0.40
C HIS A 280 -8.41 -13.90 -0.45
N PRO A 281 -9.12 -13.28 -1.42
CA PRO A 281 -10.30 -13.90 -2.02
C PRO A 281 -10.01 -15.05 -3.01
N PHE A 282 -8.80 -15.14 -3.53
CA PHE A 282 -8.40 -16.15 -4.53
C PHE A 282 -7.52 -17.23 -3.91
N ARG A 283 -7.35 -18.36 -4.60
CA ARG A 283 -6.46 -19.45 -4.16
C ARG A 283 -4.97 -19.04 -4.18
N ASP A 284 -4.61 -18.19 -5.14
CA ASP A 284 -3.27 -17.64 -5.32
C ASP A 284 -3.40 -16.32 -6.12
N GLY A 285 -2.34 -15.51 -6.26
CA GLY A 285 -2.34 -14.27 -7.03
C GLY A 285 -2.88 -13.03 -6.28
N ASN A 286 -3.33 -13.20 -5.02
CA ASN A 286 -3.92 -12.12 -4.21
C ASN A 286 -3.02 -10.89 -4.07
N GLY A 287 -1.72 -11.08 -3.81
CA GLY A 287 -0.76 -9.98 -3.66
C GLY A 287 -0.63 -9.14 -4.93
N ARG A 288 -0.58 -9.78 -6.11
CA ARG A 288 -0.55 -9.11 -7.42
C ARG A 288 -1.83 -8.32 -7.68
N VAL A 289 -3.00 -8.92 -7.43
CA VAL A 289 -4.30 -8.26 -7.60
C VAL A 289 -4.44 -7.06 -6.64
N ALA A 290 -4.04 -7.20 -5.38
CA ALA A 290 -4.12 -6.11 -4.41
C ALA A 290 -3.28 -4.89 -4.82
N ARG A 291 -2.06 -5.13 -5.34
CA ARG A 291 -1.21 -4.06 -5.88
C ARG A 291 -1.79 -3.46 -7.16
N ALA A 292 -2.27 -4.29 -8.09
CA ALA A 292 -2.90 -3.79 -9.32
C ALA A 292 -4.15 -2.94 -9.05
N LEU A 293 -4.96 -3.30 -8.05
CA LEU A 293 -6.12 -2.52 -7.63
C LEU A 293 -5.75 -1.18 -6.99
N PHE A 294 -4.64 -1.10 -6.26
CA PHE A 294 -4.09 0.18 -5.83
C PHE A 294 -3.82 1.09 -7.04
N TYR A 295 -3.09 0.58 -8.04
CA TYR A 295 -2.78 1.33 -9.26
C TYR A 295 -4.04 1.73 -10.04
N TRP A 296 -4.97 0.79 -10.26
CA TRP A 296 -6.26 1.06 -10.87
C TRP A 296 -6.98 2.22 -10.18
N PHE A 297 -7.02 2.20 -8.84
CA PHE A 297 -7.68 3.26 -8.07
C PHE A 297 -6.96 4.61 -8.21
N MET A 298 -5.63 4.63 -8.23
CA MET A 298 -4.88 5.86 -8.47
C MET A 298 -5.12 6.41 -9.89
N PHE A 299 -5.20 5.54 -10.90
CA PHE A 299 -5.53 5.93 -12.28
C PHE A 299 -6.93 6.51 -12.40
N LYS A 300 -7.90 5.89 -11.70
CA LYS A 300 -9.30 6.35 -11.65
C LYS A 300 -9.43 7.76 -11.08
N ASN A 301 -8.55 8.14 -10.15
CA ASN A 301 -8.57 9.44 -9.46
C ASN A 301 -7.55 10.43 -10.05
N ASP A 302 -7.29 10.36 -11.37
CA ASP A 302 -6.43 11.30 -12.09
C ASP A 302 -4.96 11.38 -11.63
N PHE A 303 -4.44 10.35 -10.94
CA PHE A 303 -3.02 10.24 -10.63
C PHE A 303 -2.28 9.40 -11.68
N SER A 304 -2.35 9.81 -12.95
CA SER A 304 -1.83 9.06 -14.10
C SER A 304 -0.33 8.78 -14.07
N ALA A 305 0.48 9.57 -13.34
CA ALA A 305 1.92 9.30 -13.26
C ALA A 305 2.23 7.98 -12.54
N PHE A 306 1.33 7.45 -11.71
CA PHE A 306 1.49 6.11 -11.13
C PHE A 306 1.65 5.03 -12.20
N ARG A 307 1.18 5.25 -13.44
CA ARG A 307 1.41 4.32 -14.55
C ARG A 307 2.91 4.05 -14.75
N TYR A 308 3.75 5.00 -14.36
CA TYR A 308 5.19 4.98 -14.57
C TYR A 308 5.98 5.00 -13.26
N ILE A 309 5.35 4.67 -12.13
CA ILE A 309 6.03 4.60 -10.84
C ILE A 309 6.01 3.15 -10.37
N ALA A 310 7.17 2.50 -10.32
CA ALA A 310 7.31 1.11 -9.89
C ALA A 310 7.47 1.00 -8.36
N ILE A 311 6.37 0.86 -7.64
CA ILE A 311 6.32 0.75 -6.18
C ILE A 311 6.85 -0.61 -5.74
N SER A 312 6.55 -1.66 -6.50
CA SER A 312 6.91 -3.04 -6.15
C SER A 312 8.41 -3.27 -6.13
N VAL A 313 9.21 -2.45 -6.84
CA VAL A 313 10.68 -2.47 -6.72
C VAL A 313 11.11 -2.24 -5.27
N LEU A 314 10.49 -1.27 -4.59
CA LEU A 314 10.82 -0.95 -3.21
C LEU A 314 10.21 -1.94 -2.21
N LEU A 315 9.01 -2.47 -2.50
CA LEU A 315 8.40 -3.52 -1.67
C LEU A 315 9.23 -4.81 -1.71
N ARG A 316 9.69 -5.22 -2.89
CA ARG A 316 10.58 -6.38 -3.08
C ARG A 316 11.91 -6.24 -2.36
N ASN A 317 12.40 -5.01 -2.18
CA ASN A 317 13.64 -4.78 -1.42
C ASN A 317 13.43 -4.85 0.11
N ALA A 318 12.18 -4.86 0.59
CA ALA A 318 11.85 -4.92 2.01
C ALA A 318 10.60 -5.77 2.31
N PRO A 319 10.53 -7.04 1.85
CA PRO A 319 9.33 -7.87 1.92
C PRO A 319 8.90 -8.15 3.36
N LEU A 320 9.88 -8.34 4.27
CA LEU A 320 9.60 -8.53 5.69
C LEU A 320 8.93 -7.31 6.33
N LYS A 321 9.29 -6.09 5.92
CA LYS A 321 8.66 -4.87 6.46
C LYS A 321 7.23 -4.72 5.92
N TYR A 322 7.02 -5.10 4.66
CA TYR A 322 5.70 -5.11 4.05
C TYR A 322 4.77 -6.14 4.68
N GLY A 323 5.21 -7.39 4.88
CA GLY A 323 4.43 -8.39 5.62
C GLY A 323 4.18 -7.95 7.07
N ARG A 324 5.17 -7.37 7.74
CA ARG A 324 5.01 -6.90 9.13
C ARG A 324 4.01 -5.75 9.26
N SER A 325 3.81 -4.91 8.24
CA SER A 325 2.81 -3.84 8.31
C SER A 325 1.37 -4.40 8.25
N TYR A 326 1.13 -5.52 7.56
CA TYR A 326 -0.12 -6.28 7.69
C TYR A 326 -0.29 -6.81 9.12
N LEU A 327 0.70 -7.53 9.63
CA LEU A 327 0.62 -8.15 10.96
C LEU A 327 0.43 -7.12 12.07
N ASN A 328 1.11 -5.97 12.01
CA ASN A 328 0.93 -4.89 12.99
C ASN A 328 -0.51 -4.35 12.97
N THR A 329 -1.11 -4.22 11.78
CA THR A 329 -2.50 -3.79 11.62
C THR A 329 -3.46 -4.78 12.26
N GLU A 330 -3.29 -6.07 12.00
CA GLU A 330 -4.13 -7.14 12.56
C GLU A 330 -3.97 -7.28 14.08
N ALA A 331 -2.75 -7.14 14.58
CA ALA A 331 -2.47 -7.28 16.00
C ALA A 331 -2.99 -6.12 16.86
N ASP A 332 -3.38 -5.01 16.24
CA ASP A 332 -3.82 -3.78 16.93
C ASP A 332 -5.19 -3.32 16.43
N GLU A 333 -6.14 -4.27 16.39
CA GLU A 333 -7.57 -4.00 16.18
C GLU A 333 -7.91 -3.34 14.83
N LEU A 334 -7.22 -3.76 13.75
CA LEU A 334 -7.31 -3.15 12.42
C LEU A 334 -7.00 -1.65 12.42
N ASP A 335 -5.98 -1.26 13.19
CA ASP A 335 -5.34 0.05 13.04
C ASP A 335 -4.49 0.07 11.75
N LEU A 336 -5.12 0.45 10.63
CA LEU A 336 -4.50 0.51 9.30
C LEU A 336 -3.40 1.57 9.22
N THR A 337 -3.21 2.41 10.24
CA THR A 337 -2.15 3.43 10.26
C THR A 337 -0.78 2.79 10.03
N TYR A 338 -0.51 1.58 10.53
CA TYR A 338 0.77 0.90 10.28
C TYR A 338 0.98 0.55 8.80
N PHE A 339 -0.06 0.03 8.14
CA PHE A 339 0.01 -0.28 6.72
C PHE A 339 0.08 0.99 5.88
N ILE A 340 -0.73 1.99 6.21
CA ILE A 340 -0.79 3.27 5.51
C ILE A 340 0.55 4.02 5.62
N ASP A 341 1.12 4.17 6.81
CA ASP A 341 2.42 4.83 6.98
C ASP A 341 3.54 4.11 6.24
N PHE A 342 3.54 2.77 6.30
CA PHE A 342 4.52 1.97 5.55
C PHE A 342 4.40 2.24 4.05
N GLN A 343 3.19 2.13 3.49
CA GLN A 343 2.94 2.38 2.06
C GLN A 343 3.24 3.83 1.67
N CYS A 344 2.84 4.81 2.47
CA CYS A 344 3.19 6.23 2.26
C CYS A 344 4.70 6.44 2.22
N SER A 345 5.47 5.76 3.08
CA SER A 345 6.95 5.84 3.05
C SER A 345 7.53 5.28 1.75
N VAL A 346 6.97 4.19 1.23
CA VAL A 346 7.40 3.54 -0.01
C VAL A 346 7.01 4.40 -1.21
N ILE A 347 5.76 4.86 -1.26
CA ILE A 347 5.23 5.73 -2.31
C ILE A 347 6.03 7.03 -2.40
N LEU A 348 6.30 7.69 -1.26
CA LEU A 348 7.08 8.93 -1.24
C LEU A 348 8.48 8.73 -1.86
N ARG A 349 9.13 7.60 -1.59
CA ARG A 349 10.43 7.25 -2.18
C ARG A 349 10.30 6.92 -3.68
N ALA A 350 9.26 6.19 -4.07
CA ALA A 350 9.02 5.83 -5.47
C ALA A 350 8.75 7.08 -6.33
N VAL A 351 7.89 7.97 -5.83
CA VAL A 351 7.59 9.27 -6.44
C VAL A 351 8.85 10.14 -6.53
N SER A 352 9.66 10.20 -5.47
CA SER A 352 10.93 10.94 -5.47
C SER A 352 11.90 10.41 -6.53
N GLY A 353 12.04 9.08 -6.64
CA GLY A 353 12.87 8.45 -7.66
C GLY A 353 12.38 8.73 -9.09
N PHE A 354 11.06 8.69 -9.31
CA PHE A 354 10.47 9.06 -10.59
C PHE A 354 10.79 10.51 -10.98
N ILE A 355 10.68 11.45 -10.03
CA ILE A 355 11.02 12.86 -10.28
C ILE A 355 12.52 13.07 -10.50
N GLU A 356 13.38 12.31 -9.83
CA GLU A 356 14.82 12.35 -10.08
C GLU A 356 15.16 11.91 -11.50
N VAL A 357 14.54 10.81 -11.97
CA VAL A 357 14.67 10.34 -13.36
C VAL A 357 14.24 11.43 -14.34
N TYR A 358 13.10 12.09 -14.09
CA TYR A 358 12.63 13.22 -14.89
C TYR A 358 13.64 14.39 -14.93
N ARG A 359 14.14 14.84 -13.77
CA ARG A 359 15.10 15.96 -13.68
C ARG A 359 16.44 15.66 -14.37
N ASN A 360 16.93 14.43 -14.23
CA ASN A 360 18.15 13.99 -14.90
C ASN A 360 17.98 14.02 -16.44
N ARG A 361 16.77 13.80 -16.95
CA ARG A 361 16.48 13.93 -18.39
C ARG A 361 16.40 15.38 -18.86
N LEU A 362 15.78 16.27 -18.08
CA LEU A 362 15.80 17.70 -18.40
C LEU A 362 17.22 18.26 -18.53
N THR A 363 18.13 17.84 -17.66
CA THR A 363 19.52 18.31 -17.67
C THR A 363 20.35 17.71 -18.81
N GLN A 364 20.13 16.44 -19.17
CA GLN A 364 20.79 15.79 -20.31
C GLN A 364 20.24 16.25 -21.67
N GLY A 365 19.00 16.73 -21.73
CA GLY A 365 18.36 17.26 -22.93
C GLY A 365 18.47 18.78 -23.11
N ALA A 366 19.11 19.50 -22.19
CA ALA A 366 19.40 20.91 -22.37
C ALA A 366 20.46 21.08 -23.47
N PRO A 367 20.24 21.92 -24.50
CA PRO A 367 21.34 22.30 -25.36
C PRO A 367 22.41 22.93 -24.46
N VAL A 368 23.65 22.47 -24.61
CA VAL A 368 24.81 23.22 -24.13
C VAL A 368 24.63 24.62 -24.71
N ALA A 369 24.30 25.61 -23.89
CA ALA A 369 24.36 26.99 -24.29
C ALA A 369 25.79 27.21 -24.77
N SER A 370 25.98 27.27 -26.08
CA SER A 370 27.27 27.54 -26.66
C SER A 370 27.69 28.88 -26.09
N SER A 371 28.79 28.85 -25.35
CA SER A 371 29.59 30.01 -25.02
C SER A 371 29.77 30.86 -26.27
N ILE A 372 29.01 31.95 -26.38
CA ILE A 372 29.45 33.11 -27.14
C ILE A 372 30.18 33.97 -26.11
N MET A 373 31.47 33.68 -25.96
CA MET A 373 32.45 34.67 -25.56
C MET A 373 33.09 35.22 -26.83
N GLU A 374 33.56 36.46 -26.72
CA GLU A 374 34.34 37.25 -27.68
C GLU A 374 33.49 38.17 -28.58
N ALA A 375 33.39 39.46 -28.27
CA ALA A 375 34.42 40.50 -28.41
C ALA A 375 34.73 40.83 -29.88
N VAL A 376 34.07 41.90 -30.37
CA VAL A 376 34.53 43.01 -31.23
C VAL A 376 33.30 43.64 -31.89
#